data_AF-V5H230-F1
#
_entry.id   AF-V5H230-F1
#
_cell.length_a   1.000
_cell.length_b   1.000
_cell.length_c   1.000
_cell.angle_alpha   90.00
_cell.angle_beta   90.00
_cell.angle_gamma   90.00
#
_symmetry.space_group_name_H-M   'P 1'
#
loop_
_entity.id
_entity.type
_entity.pdbx_description
1 polymer ?
#
loop_
_entity_poly.entity_id
_entity_poly.type
_entity_poly.pdbx_seq_one_letter_code
_entity_poly.pdbx_strand_id
1 'polypeptide(L)'
;YKPQYFMDYDIIVVTINYRLGALGFLATEDGVIPGNLGLKDQRFAIKWVKKNINLFGGDPDKITIAGASAGSTSVGFHMISPKNRGLFRGAILQSGSPINKWTRQDYARLYAFELGRS
;
A
#
# COMPACT_ATOMS: atom_id res chain seq x y z
N TYR A 1 -2.32 10.32 -11.70
CA TYR A 1 -3.46 10.78 -10.90
C TYR A 1 -3.42 12.28 -10.80
N LYS A 2 -4.40 13.00 -11.37
CA LYS A 2 -4.48 14.47 -11.30
C LYS A 2 -5.44 14.86 -10.17
N PRO A 3 -5.09 15.82 -9.29
CA PRO A 3 -5.91 16.16 -8.13
C PRO A 3 -7.08 17.11 -8.46
N GLN A 4 -7.18 17.62 -9.69
CA GLN A 4 -8.07 18.71 -10.09
C GLN A 4 -9.53 18.60 -9.58
N TYR A 5 -10.16 17.43 -9.65
CA TYR A 5 -11.55 17.25 -9.18
C TYR A 5 -11.69 17.17 -7.66
N PHE A 6 -10.59 16.94 -6.94
CA PHE A 6 -10.56 16.95 -5.48
C PHE A 6 -10.27 18.34 -4.92
N MET A 7 -9.72 19.25 -5.73
CA MET A 7 -9.36 20.61 -5.29
C MET A 7 -10.57 21.50 -5.02
N ASP A 8 -11.77 21.10 -5.48
CA ASP A 8 -13.03 21.78 -5.19
C ASP A 8 -13.54 21.49 -3.76
N TYR A 9 -12.91 20.56 -3.05
CA TYR A 9 -13.27 20.15 -1.69
C TYR A 9 -12.17 20.51 -0.70
N ASP A 10 -12.56 20.77 0.55
CA ASP A 10 -11.64 21.06 1.66
C ASP A 10 -10.98 19.77 2.18
N ILE A 11 -10.11 19.19 1.35
CA ILE A 11 -9.37 17.97 1.62
C ILE A 11 -7.92 18.09 1.15
N ILE A 12 -7.04 17.30 1.76
CA ILE A 12 -5.67 17.14 1.29
C ILE A 12 -5.53 15.82 0.53
N VAL A 13 -5.07 15.90 -0.70
CA VAL A 13 -4.77 14.71 -1.52
C VAL A 13 -3.28 14.39 -1.43
N VAL A 14 -2.97 13.18 -0.95
CA VAL A 14 -1.61 12.64 -0.96
C VAL A 14 -1.55 11.44 -1.90
N THR A 15 -0.63 11.47 -2.85
CA THR A 15 -0.32 10.32 -3.71
C THR A 15 1.07 9.80 -3.41
N ILE A 16 1.25 8.48 -3.42
CA ILE A 16 2.53 7.84 -3.08
C ILE A 16 2.98 6.93 -4.22
N ASN A 17 4.30 6.79 -4.34
CA ASN A 17 4.90 5.71 -5.11
C ASN A 17 5.39 4.63 -4.14
N TYR A 18 5.46 3.38 -4.62
CA TYR A 18 6.00 2.25 -3.88
C TYR A 18 6.69 1.30 -4.87
N ARG A 19 7.59 0.44 -4.39
CA ARG A 19 8.29 -0.50 -5.27
C ARG A 19 7.33 -1.48 -5.94
N LEU A 20 7.56 -1.74 -7.22
CA LEU A 20 6.76 -2.62 -8.07
C LEU A 20 7.55 -3.86 -8.51
N GLY A 21 6.85 -4.85 -9.08
CA GLY A 21 7.46 -6.07 -9.64
C GLY A 21 8.33 -6.81 -8.63
N ALA A 22 9.41 -7.43 -9.11
CA ALA A 22 10.36 -8.16 -8.27
C ALA A 22 10.97 -7.26 -7.16
N LEU A 23 11.30 -6.00 -7.48
CA LEU A 23 11.89 -5.08 -6.49
C LEU A 23 10.96 -4.79 -5.31
N GLY A 24 9.65 -4.89 -5.50
CA GLY A 24 8.65 -4.68 -4.46
C GLY A 24 8.12 -5.95 -3.81
N PHE A 25 8.11 -7.07 -4.53
CA PHE A 25 7.30 -8.23 -4.14
C PHE A 25 8.01 -9.58 -4.25
N LEU A 26 9.29 -9.63 -4.63
CA LEU A 26 10.09 -10.85 -4.57
C LEU A 26 10.16 -11.37 -3.12
N ALA A 27 10.00 -12.67 -2.92
CA ALA A 27 10.15 -13.32 -1.63
C ALA A 27 10.86 -14.67 -1.78
N THR A 28 11.86 -14.93 -0.96
CA THR A 28 12.65 -16.19 -1.01
C THR A 28 12.13 -17.26 -0.04
N GLU A 29 11.27 -16.89 0.90
CA GLU A 29 10.69 -17.80 1.93
C GLU A 29 11.72 -18.49 2.86
N ASP A 30 12.98 -18.06 2.83
CA ASP A 30 14.07 -18.46 3.75
C ASP A 30 14.49 -17.34 4.71
N GLY A 31 13.73 -16.24 4.73
CA GLY A 31 13.97 -15.07 5.58
C GLY A 31 14.95 -14.04 5.02
N VAL A 32 15.73 -14.36 3.97
CA VAL A 32 16.67 -13.41 3.36
C VAL A 32 15.92 -12.27 2.67
N ILE A 33 14.94 -12.59 1.83
CA ILE A 33 14.01 -11.63 1.23
C ILE A 33 12.60 -11.96 1.74
N PRO A 34 12.14 -11.31 2.81
CA PRO A 34 10.86 -11.64 3.46
C PRO A 34 9.61 -11.19 2.68
N GLY A 35 9.78 -10.64 1.46
CA GLY A 35 8.68 -10.18 0.62
C GLY A 35 7.98 -8.90 1.11
N ASN A 36 6.96 -8.53 0.33
CA ASN A 36 6.04 -7.42 0.60
C ASN A 36 6.73 -6.07 0.86
N LEU A 37 7.85 -5.83 0.18
CA LEU A 37 8.60 -4.56 0.27
C LEU A 37 7.75 -3.38 -0.23
N GLY A 38 6.97 -3.55 -1.30
CA GLY A 38 6.02 -2.54 -1.79
C GLY A 38 4.94 -2.18 -0.75
N LEU A 39 4.37 -3.16 -0.04
CA LEU A 39 3.43 -2.90 1.05
C LEU A 39 4.12 -2.24 2.25
N LYS A 40 5.39 -2.56 2.52
CA LYS A 40 6.17 -1.91 3.58
C LYS A 40 6.46 -0.44 3.23
N ASP A 41 6.71 -0.13 1.95
CA ASP A 41 6.87 1.26 1.48
C ASP A 41 5.57 2.05 1.68
N GLN A 42 4.43 1.48 1.29
CA GLN A 42 3.13 2.11 1.49
C GLN A 42 2.84 2.36 2.98
N ARG A 43 3.12 1.39 3.86
CA ARG A 43 3.00 1.55 5.31
C ARG A 43 3.91 2.66 5.84
N PHE A 44 5.15 2.73 5.35
CA PHE A 44 6.07 3.80 5.72
C PHE A 44 5.51 5.17 5.31
N ALA A 45 4.97 5.29 4.10
CA ALA A 45 4.36 6.52 3.62
C ALA A 45 3.13 6.91 4.45
N ILE A 46 2.25 5.96 4.81
CA ILE A 46 1.10 6.23 5.69
C ILE A 46 1.56 6.76 7.05
N LYS A 47 2.60 6.16 7.64
CA LYS A 47 3.19 6.65 8.90
C LYS A 47 3.77 8.07 8.74
N TRP A 48 4.45 8.33 7.63
CA TRP A 48 4.98 9.65 7.32
C TRP A 48 3.85 10.67 7.20
N VAL A 49 2.76 10.34 6.49
CA VAL A 49 1.57 11.21 6.40
C VAL A 49 1.00 11.47 7.79
N LYS A 50 0.73 10.44 8.59
CA LYS A 50 0.19 10.64 9.96
C LYS A 50 1.08 11.53 10.83
N LYS A 51 2.41 11.44 10.68
CA LYS A 51 3.35 12.26 11.44
C LYS A 51 3.42 13.72 10.96
N ASN A 52 3.19 13.99 9.68
CA ASN A 52 3.53 15.28 9.07
C ASN A 52 2.35 16.04 8.45
N ILE A 53 1.18 15.42 8.27
CA ILE A 53 0.08 16.04 7.50
C ILE A 53 -0.45 17.33 8.13
N ASN A 54 -0.29 17.49 9.44
CA ASN A 54 -0.59 18.73 10.17
C ASN A 54 0.23 19.93 9.69
N LEU A 55 1.46 19.71 9.22
CA LEU A 55 2.31 20.77 8.64
C LEU A 55 1.76 21.30 7.31
N PHE A 56 0.86 20.56 6.67
CA PHE A 56 0.19 20.92 5.43
C PHE A 56 -1.27 21.35 5.66
N GLY A 57 -1.69 21.52 6.92
CA GLY A 57 -3.06 21.90 7.30
C GLY A 57 -4.03 20.73 7.45
N GLY A 58 -3.56 19.48 7.38
CA GLY A 58 -4.42 18.30 7.51
C GLY A 58 -4.54 17.79 8.94
N ASP A 59 -5.58 17.00 9.19
CA ASP A 59 -5.84 16.38 10.48
C ASP A 59 -5.31 14.92 10.49
N PRO A 60 -4.29 14.58 11.32
CA PRO A 60 -3.68 13.26 11.37
C PRO A 60 -4.61 12.14 11.88
N ASP A 61 -5.77 12.50 12.45
CA ASP A 61 -6.81 11.56 12.87
C ASP A 61 -7.95 11.46 11.85
N LYS A 62 -7.93 12.26 10.77
CA LYS A 62 -8.89 12.22 9.66
C LYS A 62 -8.36 11.58 8.37
N ILE A 63 -7.38 10.68 8.47
CA ILE A 63 -6.78 10.02 7.30
C ILE A 63 -7.70 8.93 6.73
N THR A 64 -8.03 9.03 5.44
CA THR A 64 -8.68 7.97 4.66
C THR A 64 -7.71 7.47 3.59
N ILE A 65 -7.46 6.16 3.55
CA ILE A 65 -6.67 5.55 2.48
C ILE A 65 -7.58 5.07 1.34
N ALA A 66 -7.16 5.26 0.09
CA ALA A 66 -7.96 4.90 -1.07
C ALA A 66 -7.09 4.29 -2.16
N GLY A 67 -7.66 3.37 -2.93
CA GLY A 67 -6.96 2.74 -4.05
C GLY A 67 -7.89 2.02 -5.01
N ALA A 68 -7.44 1.87 -6.25
CA ALA A 68 -8.13 1.16 -7.31
C ALA A 68 -7.34 -0.07 -7.78
N SER A 69 -8.04 -1.16 -8.14
CA SER A 69 -7.41 -2.40 -8.61
C SER A 69 -6.35 -2.92 -7.61
N ALA A 70 -5.08 -3.07 -8.01
CA ALA A 70 -3.99 -3.46 -7.10
C ALA A 70 -3.81 -2.51 -5.91
N GLY A 71 -4.14 -1.21 -6.07
CA GLY A 71 -4.19 -0.25 -4.97
C GLY A 71 -5.34 -0.53 -3.99
N SER A 72 -6.49 -1.00 -4.48
CA SER A 72 -7.62 -1.41 -3.64
C SER A 72 -7.29 -2.63 -2.79
N THR A 73 -6.65 -3.62 -3.40
CA THR A 73 -6.07 -4.78 -2.71
C THR A 73 -5.05 -4.35 -1.65
N SER A 74 -4.18 -3.39 -1.97
CA SER A 74 -3.20 -2.83 -1.03
C SER A 74 -3.87 -2.16 0.18
N VAL A 75 -4.92 -1.36 -0.04
CA VAL A 75 -5.76 -0.79 1.01
C VAL A 75 -6.34 -1.90 1.90
N GLY A 76 -6.89 -2.96 1.30
CA GLY A 76 -7.39 -4.11 2.05
C GLY A 76 -6.33 -4.82 2.89
N PHE A 77 -5.11 -5.03 2.36
CA PHE A 77 -3.99 -5.56 3.14
C PHE A 77 -3.60 -4.65 4.30
N HIS A 78 -3.69 -3.32 4.13
CA HIS A 78 -3.43 -2.38 5.19
C HIS A 78 -4.51 -2.38 6.27
N MET A 79 -5.77 -2.57 5.91
CA MET A 79 -6.88 -2.69 6.88
C MET A 79 -6.72 -3.90 7.79
N ILE A 80 -6.36 -5.06 7.24
CA ILE A 80 -6.26 -6.30 8.02
C ILE A 80 -4.95 -6.42 8.81
N SER A 81 -3.94 -5.62 8.48
CA SER A 81 -2.65 -5.69 9.18
C SER A 81 -2.74 -5.06 10.57
N PRO A 82 -2.55 -5.81 11.68
CA PRO A 82 -2.61 -5.25 13.04
C PRO A 82 -1.54 -4.18 13.27
N LYS A 83 -0.46 -4.25 12.50
CA LYS A 83 0.65 -3.29 12.47
C LYS A 83 0.23 -1.87 12.03
N ASN A 84 -0.97 -1.70 11.49
CA ASN A 84 -1.51 -0.43 11.01
C ASN A 84 -2.63 0.15 11.87
N ARG A 85 -2.96 -0.48 13.00
CA ARG A 85 -4.00 0.03 13.91
C ARG A 85 -3.72 1.48 14.31
N GLY A 86 -4.73 2.35 14.13
CA GLY A 86 -4.65 3.77 14.46
C GLY A 86 -3.95 4.67 13.42
N LEU A 87 -3.47 4.11 12.30
CA LEU A 87 -2.78 4.91 11.28
C LEU A 87 -3.73 5.67 10.32
N PHE A 88 -4.96 5.19 10.15
CA PHE A 88 -6.00 5.79 9.33
C PHE A 88 -7.37 5.45 9.91
N ARG A 89 -8.38 6.27 9.64
CA ARG A 89 -9.76 6.10 10.13
C ARG A 89 -10.71 5.49 9.10
N GLY A 90 -10.40 5.66 7.82
CA GLY A 90 -11.27 5.29 6.71
C GLY A 90 -10.51 4.59 5.59
N ALA A 91 -11.23 3.81 4.80
CA ALA A 91 -10.68 3.09 3.66
C ALA A 91 -11.70 3.06 2.50
N ILE A 92 -11.22 3.28 1.27
CA ILE A 92 -12.03 3.16 0.04
C ILE A 92 -11.36 2.14 -0.88
N LEU A 93 -12.10 1.09 -1.21
CA LEU A 93 -11.64 -0.02 -2.03
C LEU A 93 -12.38 0.00 -3.37
N GLN A 94 -11.72 0.45 -4.43
CA GLN A 94 -12.31 0.52 -5.77
C GLN A 94 -11.87 -0.68 -6.61
N SER A 95 -12.76 -1.65 -6.80
CA SER A 95 -12.58 -2.77 -7.74
C SER A 95 -11.34 -3.65 -7.46
N GLY A 96 -11.11 -3.99 -6.19
CA GLY A 96 -10.10 -4.96 -5.76
C GLY A 96 -10.21 -5.27 -4.26
N SER A 97 -9.85 -6.47 -3.85
CA SER A 97 -10.00 -6.97 -2.49
C SER A 97 -8.79 -7.86 -2.12
N PRO A 98 -8.38 -7.94 -0.83
CA PRO A 98 -7.24 -8.76 -0.44
C PRO A 98 -7.45 -10.26 -0.68
N ILE A 99 -8.68 -10.70 -0.92
CA ILE A 99 -9.02 -12.11 -1.19
C ILE A 99 -9.15 -12.46 -2.68
N ASN A 100 -8.97 -11.51 -3.60
CA ASN A 100 -8.94 -11.82 -5.03
C ASN A 100 -7.79 -12.80 -5.37
N LYS A 101 -7.98 -13.69 -6.33
CA LYS A 101 -6.98 -14.74 -6.66
C LYS A 101 -5.61 -14.18 -7.10
N TRP A 102 -5.61 -13.04 -7.79
CA TRP A 102 -4.39 -12.43 -8.35
C TRP A 102 -3.55 -11.64 -7.32
N THR A 103 -3.95 -11.60 -6.05
CA THR A 103 -3.32 -10.74 -5.03
C THR A 103 -2.25 -11.42 -4.20
N ARG A 104 -2.16 -12.76 -4.28
CA ARG A 104 -1.22 -13.58 -3.54
C ARG A 104 -0.29 -14.30 -4.51
N GLN A 105 0.94 -14.52 -4.08
CA GLN A 105 1.87 -15.39 -4.78
C GLN A 105 1.87 -16.75 -4.10
N ASP A 106 1.27 -17.74 -4.76
CA ASP A 106 1.20 -19.10 -4.23
C ASP A 106 2.54 -19.85 -4.37
N TYR A 107 3.42 -19.39 -5.26
CA TYR A 107 4.73 -19.99 -5.56
C TYR A 107 5.88 -18.97 -5.49
N ALA A 108 5.87 -18.12 -4.46
CA ALA A 108 6.79 -16.98 -4.36
C ALA A 108 8.27 -17.38 -4.45
N ARG A 109 8.68 -18.45 -3.73
CA ARG A 109 10.04 -18.97 -3.78
C ARG A 109 10.43 -19.45 -5.18
N LEU A 110 9.57 -20.22 -5.86
CA LEU A 110 9.86 -20.72 -7.21
C LEU A 110 10.16 -19.57 -8.17
N TYR A 111 9.27 -18.58 -8.23
CA TYR A 111 9.45 -17.42 -9.09
C TYR A 111 10.70 -16.61 -8.74
N ALA A 112 11.08 -16.56 -7.46
CA ALA A 112 12.29 -15.86 -7.05
C ALA A 112 13.57 -16.51 -7.57
N PHE A 113 13.66 -17.83 -7.51
CA PHE A 113 14.82 -18.57 -8.02
C PHE A 113 14.83 -18.67 -9.55
N GLU A 114 13.67 -18.70 -10.21
CA GLU A 114 13.60 -18.61 -11.68
C GLU A 114 14.11 -17.26 -12.20
N LEU A 115 13.70 -16.16 -11.58
CA LEU A 115 14.18 -14.82 -11.94
C LEU A 115 15.70 -14.67 -11.74
N GLY A 116 16.28 -15.32 -10.74
CA GLY A 116 17.73 -15.31 -10.52
C GLY A 116 18.54 -16.14 -11.53
N ARG A 117 17.88 -16.97 -12.35
CA ARG A 117 18.50 -17.82 -13.38
C ARG A 117 18.47 -17.20 -14.78
N SER A 118 17.62 -16.20 -15.02
CA SER A 118 17.52 -15.44 -16.27
C SER A 118 18.57 -14.34 -16.35
#